data_AF-I8R3A2-F1
#
_entry.id   AF-I8R3A2-F1
#
_cell.length_a   1.000
_cell.length_b   1.000
_cell.length_c   1.000
_cell.angle_alpha   90.00
_cell.angle_beta   90.00
_cell.angle_gamma   90.00
#
_symmetry.space_group_name_H-M   'P 1'
#
loop_
_entity.id
_entity.type
_entity.pdbx_description
1 polymer ?
#
loop_
_entity_poly.entity_id
_entity_poly.type
_entity_poly.pdbx_seq_one_letter_code
_entity_poly.pdbx_strand_id
1 'polypeptide(L)'
;MAAREIAEEIRKNLKKHGITSKQVSVRAKTYLLDKSIEVRIKDLKVSKKLVEAFAKKYEYIRWDDYTDDILAGGNTYVTVDFDYKTLREKAEKFRNTARKILKEKDKYKKDKLMRLAEKEDLMLLYQPHHNGTYPHIKLCKRNEQSCILDNIESYYAADEYGLSEALAILAYQYGFDFTKIKI
;
A
#
# COMPACT_ATOMS: atom_id res chain seq x y z
N MET A 1 -3.32 -14.60 -23.99
CA MET A 1 -3.32 -13.13 -24.17
C MET A 1 -1.92 -12.57 -24.17
N ALA A 2 -1.66 -11.63 -25.07
CA ALA A 2 -0.47 -10.80 -25.09
C ALA A 2 -0.51 -9.75 -23.96
N ALA A 3 0.65 -9.25 -23.52
CA ALA A 3 0.72 -8.27 -22.43
C ALA A 3 -0.07 -6.98 -22.74
N ARG A 4 -0.08 -6.56 -24.02
CA ARG A 4 -0.85 -5.39 -24.49
C ARG A 4 -2.36 -5.59 -24.33
N GLU A 5 -2.87 -6.76 -24.68
CA GLU A 5 -4.30 -7.12 -24.55
C GLU A 5 -4.72 -7.06 -23.08
N ILE A 6 -3.93 -7.64 -22.18
CA ILE A 6 -4.17 -7.60 -20.73
C ILE A 6 -4.27 -6.15 -20.24
N ALA A 7 -3.31 -5.29 -20.63
CA ALA A 7 -3.35 -3.88 -20.25
C ALA A 7 -4.58 -3.14 -20.80
N GLU A 8 -5.03 -3.47 -22.02
CA GLU A 8 -6.26 -2.89 -22.58
C GLU A 8 -7.51 -3.34 -21.82
N GLU A 9 -7.60 -4.61 -21.44
CA GLU A 9 -8.71 -5.12 -20.65
C GLU A 9 -8.76 -4.50 -19.24
N ILE A 10 -7.60 -4.35 -18.59
CA ILE A 10 -7.51 -3.64 -17.30
C ILE A 10 -8.00 -2.19 -17.47
N ARG A 11 -7.54 -1.47 -18.50
CA ARG A 11 -7.99 -0.08 -18.77
C ARG A 11 -9.50 -0.02 -19.04
N LYS A 12 -10.05 -0.97 -19.80
CA LYS A 12 -11.51 -1.07 -20.05
C LYS A 12 -12.28 -1.27 -18.74
N ASN A 13 -11.82 -2.17 -17.87
CA ASN A 13 -12.46 -2.43 -16.56
C ASN A 13 -12.36 -1.23 -15.63
N LEU A 14 -11.21 -0.54 -15.57
CA LEU A 14 -11.06 0.70 -14.81
C LEU A 14 -12.02 1.80 -15.32
N LYS A 15 -12.10 1.97 -16.65
CA LYS A 15 -12.99 2.97 -17.26
C LYS A 15 -14.47 2.70 -16.96
N LYS A 16 -14.90 1.44 -16.92
CA LYS A 16 -16.26 1.05 -16.50
C LYS A 16 -16.62 1.51 -15.08
N HIS A 17 -15.62 1.67 -14.21
CA HIS A 17 -15.77 2.16 -12.83
C HIS A 17 -15.46 3.67 -12.71
N GLY A 18 -15.45 4.40 -13.82
CA GLY A 18 -15.19 5.85 -13.84
C GLY A 18 -13.73 6.25 -13.64
N ILE A 19 -12.79 5.29 -13.60
CA ILE A 19 -11.37 5.57 -13.38
C ILE A 19 -10.70 5.87 -14.72
N THR A 20 -10.07 7.04 -14.82
CA THR A 20 -9.45 7.53 -16.05
C THR A 20 -7.93 7.30 -16.09
N SER A 21 -7.32 7.42 -17.28
CA SER A 21 -5.86 7.31 -17.48
C SER A 21 -5.04 8.41 -16.78
N LYS A 22 -5.70 9.53 -16.43
CA LYS A 22 -5.12 10.60 -15.62
C LYS A 22 -4.97 10.18 -14.16
N GLN A 23 -5.85 9.30 -13.68
CA GLN A 23 -5.87 8.80 -12.30
C GLN A 23 -5.08 7.51 -12.15
N VAL A 24 -5.14 6.59 -13.13
CA VAL A 24 -4.41 5.32 -13.09
C VAL A 24 -3.75 5.07 -14.46
N SER A 25 -2.44 4.82 -14.44
CA SER A 25 -1.68 4.41 -15.63
C SER A 25 -1.48 2.91 -15.62
N VAL A 26 -1.69 2.27 -16.78
CA VAL A 26 -1.41 0.84 -16.98
C VAL A 26 -0.39 0.71 -18.10
N ARG A 27 0.73 0.05 -17.83
CA ARG A 27 1.81 -0.22 -18.78
C ARG A 27 2.01 -1.73 -18.88
N ALA A 28 2.35 -2.20 -20.07
CA ALA A 28 2.64 -3.61 -20.32
C ALA A 28 3.97 -3.73 -21.03
N LYS A 29 4.77 -4.71 -20.60
CA LYS A 29 6.01 -5.11 -21.23
C LYS A 29 6.05 -6.63 -21.34
N THR A 30 6.62 -7.12 -22.42
CA THR A 30 6.91 -8.54 -22.61
C THR A 30 8.43 -8.70 -22.52
N TYR A 31 8.88 -9.65 -21.72
CA TYR A 31 10.28 -9.99 -21.50
C TYR A 31 10.49 -11.46 -21.85
N LEU A 32 10.98 -11.73 -23.07
CA LEU A 32 11.07 -13.09 -23.61
C LEU A 32 9.70 -13.80 -23.55
N LEU A 33 9.57 -14.79 -22.66
CA LEU A 33 8.36 -15.57 -22.45
C LEU A 33 7.46 -15.02 -21.33
N ASP A 34 7.96 -14.07 -20.54
CA ASP A 34 7.26 -13.48 -19.40
C ASP A 34 6.64 -12.13 -19.73
N LYS A 35 5.68 -11.72 -18.91
CA LYS A 35 4.92 -10.48 -19.05
C LYS A 35 4.98 -9.70 -17.75
N SER A 36 5.09 -8.39 -17.87
CA SER A 36 5.05 -7.46 -16.75
C SER A 36 3.98 -6.42 -17.03
N ILE A 37 3.00 -6.35 -16.13
CA ILE A 37 1.93 -5.36 -16.14
C ILE A 37 2.13 -4.45 -14.95
N GLU A 38 2.40 -3.17 -15.22
CA GLU A 38 2.66 -2.16 -14.21
C GLU A 38 1.46 -1.21 -14.15
N VAL A 39 0.80 -1.16 -12.99
CA VAL A 39 -0.33 -0.27 -12.71
C VAL A 39 0.09 0.77 -11.68
N ARG A 40 0.08 2.04 -12.08
CA ARG A 40 0.45 3.18 -11.23
C ARG A 40 -0.74 4.07 -10.94
N ILE A 41 -1.10 4.19 -9.67
CA ILE A 41 -2.18 5.05 -9.17
C ILE A 41 -1.62 6.47 -8.95
N LYS A 42 -2.01 7.39 -9.81
CA LYS A 42 -1.64 8.82 -9.76
C LYS A 42 -2.55 9.61 -8.85
N ASP A 43 -3.84 9.29 -8.81
CA ASP A 43 -4.78 9.92 -7.89
C ASP A 43 -4.92 9.06 -6.63
N LEU A 44 -4.33 9.52 -5.53
CA LEU A 44 -4.36 8.81 -4.25
C LEU A 44 -5.78 8.63 -3.68
N LYS A 45 -6.81 9.29 -4.22
CA LYS A 45 -8.21 9.03 -3.82
C LYS A 45 -8.78 7.76 -4.46
N VAL A 46 -8.16 7.25 -5.53
CA VAL A 46 -8.58 5.99 -6.14
C VAL A 46 -8.15 4.84 -5.25
N SER A 47 -9.12 4.00 -4.86
CA SER A 47 -8.88 2.86 -3.97
C SER A 47 -7.87 1.87 -4.57
N LYS A 48 -6.75 1.65 -3.88
CA LYS A 48 -5.73 0.67 -4.29
C LYS A 48 -6.31 -0.74 -4.35
N LYS A 49 -7.08 -1.12 -3.32
CA LYS A 49 -7.73 -2.44 -3.23
C LYS A 49 -8.63 -2.74 -4.43
N LEU A 50 -9.39 -1.73 -4.87
CA LEU A 50 -10.25 -1.86 -6.05
C LEU A 50 -9.44 -2.03 -7.33
N VAL A 51 -8.35 -1.27 -7.50
CA VAL A 51 -7.44 -1.41 -8.65
C VAL A 51 -6.74 -2.79 -8.65
N GLU A 52 -6.27 -3.24 -7.48
CA GLU A 52 -5.70 -4.57 -7.28
C GLU A 52 -6.68 -5.68 -7.66
N ALA A 53 -7.94 -5.58 -7.22
CA ALA A 53 -8.99 -6.55 -7.54
C ALA A 53 -9.25 -6.67 -9.05
N PHE A 54 -9.02 -5.62 -9.84
CA PHE A 54 -9.12 -5.68 -11.30
C PHE A 54 -7.86 -6.17 -11.99
N ALA A 55 -6.69 -5.74 -11.51
CA ALA A 55 -5.42 -6.02 -12.17
C ALA A 55 -4.89 -7.42 -11.83
N LYS A 56 -4.93 -7.84 -10.56
CA LYS A 56 -4.37 -9.12 -10.10
C LYS A 56 -5.09 -10.35 -10.66
N LYS A 57 -6.29 -10.19 -11.24
CA LYS A 57 -6.98 -11.27 -11.98
C LYS A 57 -6.17 -11.81 -13.16
N TYR A 58 -5.24 -11.03 -13.69
CA TYR A 58 -4.38 -11.43 -14.79
C TYR A 58 -2.99 -11.91 -14.32
N GLU A 59 -2.74 -11.91 -13.02
CA GLU A 59 -1.51 -12.41 -12.44
C GLU A 59 -1.47 -13.94 -12.56
N TYR A 60 -0.36 -14.45 -13.06
CA TYR A 60 -0.12 -15.88 -13.17
C TYR A 60 1.37 -16.12 -12.96
N ILE A 61 1.71 -16.83 -11.88
CA ILE A 61 3.08 -17.19 -11.56
C ILE A 61 3.08 -18.71 -11.40
N ARG A 62 3.97 -19.36 -12.15
CA ARG A 62 4.16 -20.79 -12.09
C ARG A 62 5.22 -21.11 -11.04
N TRP A 63 4.88 -21.97 -10.10
CA TRP A 63 5.74 -22.41 -9.01
C TRP A 63 6.08 -23.88 -9.18
N ASP A 64 7.25 -24.28 -8.68
CA ASP A 64 7.59 -25.68 -8.50
C ASP A 64 6.98 -26.19 -7.20
N ASP A 65 6.21 -27.29 -7.27
CA ASP A 65 5.47 -27.82 -6.12
C ASP A 65 6.38 -28.44 -5.02
N TYR A 66 7.67 -28.68 -5.32
CA TYR A 66 8.61 -29.28 -4.37
C TYR A 66 9.57 -28.27 -3.76
N THR A 67 10.07 -27.30 -4.54
CA THR A 67 11.06 -26.32 -4.06
C THR A 67 10.47 -24.94 -3.73
N ASP A 68 9.22 -24.67 -4.09
CA ASP A 68 8.61 -23.33 -4.06
C ASP A 68 9.39 -22.29 -4.90
N ASP A 69 10.18 -22.74 -5.89
CA ASP A 69 10.87 -21.84 -6.81
C ASP A 69 9.93 -21.36 -7.94
N ILE A 70 10.14 -20.12 -8.39
CA ILE A 70 9.44 -19.59 -9.58
C ILE A 70 10.01 -20.26 -10.83
N LEU A 71 9.14 -20.95 -11.58
CA LEU A 71 9.50 -21.60 -12.83
C LEU A 71 9.60 -20.57 -13.96
N ALA A 72 10.70 -20.62 -14.71
CA ALA A 72 10.96 -19.67 -15.78
C ALA A 72 9.98 -19.84 -16.96
N GLY A 73 9.55 -18.71 -17.52
CA GLY A 73 8.78 -18.65 -18.76
C GLY A 73 7.26 -18.80 -18.59
N GLY A 74 6.53 -17.93 -19.27
CA GLY A 74 5.06 -17.92 -19.30
C GLY A 74 4.43 -17.19 -18.12
N ASN A 75 5.22 -16.56 -17.25
CA ASN A 75 4.70 -15.83 -16.09
C ASN A 75 4.12 -14.48 -16.50
N THR A 76 3.11 -14.03 -15.75
CA THR A 76 2.52 -12.70 -15.86
C THR A 76 2.54 -12.05 -14.49
N TYR A 77 3.48 -11.14 -14.29
CA TYR A 77 3.63 -10.36 -13.08
C TYR A 77 2.77 -9.11 -13.15
N VAL A 78 1.94 -8.86 -12.13
CA VAL A 78 1.09 -7.67 -12.07
C VAL A 78 1.44 -6.87 -10.83
N THR A 79 1.99 -5.68 -11.02
CA THR A 79 2.29 -4.75 -9.93
C THR A 79 1.27 -3.62 -9.88
N VAL A 80 0.75 -3.34 -8.69
CA VAL A 80 -0.19 -2.24 -8.44
C VAL A 80 0.34 -1.40 -7.29
N ASP A 81 0.74 -0.18 -7.62
CA ASP A 81 1.38 0.74 -6.68
C ASP A 81 0.92 2.18 -6.92
N PHE A 82 1.18 3.05 -5.95
CA PHE A 82 1.07 4.47 -6.17
C PHE A 82 2.18 4.98 -7.09
N ASP A 83 1.88 6.02 -7.86
CA ASP A 83 2.88 6.78 -8.57
C ASP A 83 3.76 7.51 -7.55
N TYR A 84 5.05 7.17 -7.54
CA TYR A 84 5.99 7.62 -6.53
C TYR A 84 6.12 9.14 -6.47
N LYS A 85 6.17 9.80 -7.64
CA LYS A 85 6.28 11.26 -7.70
C LYS A 85 5.06 11.91 -7.05
N THR A 86 3.87 11.45 -7.43
CA THR A 86 2.63 12.00 -6.89
C THR A 86 2.46 11.69 -5.40
N LEU A 87 2.81 10.48 -4.96
CA LEU A 87 2.78 10.10 -3.55
C LEU A 87 3.68 11.03 -2.72
N ARG A 88 4.92 11.26 -3.15
CA ARG A 88 5.87 12.13 -2.46
C ARG A 88 5.40 13.57 -2.36
N GLU A 89 4.91 14.12 -3.47
CA GLU A 89 4.35 15.48 -3.48
C GLU A 89 3.19 15.64 -2.48
N LYS A 90 2.36 14.61 -2.30
CA LYS A 90 1.29 14.61 -1.29
C LYS A 90 1.82 14.38 0.13
N ALA A 91 2.84 13.53 0.28
CA ALA A 91 3.48 13.18 1.54
C ALA A 91 4.13 14.38 2.23
N GLU A 92 4.59 15.39 1.47
CA GLU A 92 5.17 16.63 2.02
C GLU A 92 4.29 17.28 3.10
N LYS A 93 2.96 17.23 2.93
CA LYS A 93 2.00 17.78 3.90
C LYS A 93 2.09 17.11 5.28
N PHE A 94 2.56 15.88 5.34
CA PHE A 94 2.64 15.06 6.54
C PHE A 94 4.04 14.99 7.14
N ARG A 95 5.06 15.61 6.53
CA ARG A 95 6.45 15.58 7.05
C ARG A 95 6.57 16.07 8.49
N ASN A 96 5.95 17.21 8.81
CA ASN A 96 5.99 17.76 10.17
C ASN A 96 5.36 16.80 11.19
N THR A 97 4.27 16.15 10.80
CA THR A 97 3.59 15.16 11.62
C THR A 97 4.44 13.91 11.81
N ALA A 98 5.05 13.41 10.72
CA ALA A 98 6.01 12.30 10.77
C ALA A 98 7.17 12.60 11.72
N ARG A 99 7.76 13.80 11.64
CA ARG A 99 8.84 14.24 12.52
C ARG A 99 8.43 14.26 13.99
N LYS A 100 7.20 14.71 14.31
CA LYS A 100 6.68 14.69 15.69
C LYS A 100 6.57 13.25 16.21
N ILE A 101 5.97 12.34 15.43
CA ILE A 101 5.85 10.92 15.80
C ILE A 101 7.23 10.31 16.06
N LEU A 102 8.21 10.57 15.18
CA LEU A 102 9.56 10.03 15.31
C LEU A 102 10.34 10.58 16.50
N LYS A 103 10.04 11.79 16.99
CA LYS A 103 10.62 12.34 18.23
C LYS A 103 9.99 11.71 19.47
N GLU A 104 8.70 11.47 19.40
CA GLU A 104 7.91 10.96 20.53
C GLU A 104 8.08 9.45 20.72
N LYS A 105 8.56 8.73 19.69
CA LYS A 105 8.79 7.28 19.75
C LYS A 105 9.68 6.84 20.92
N ASP A 106 10.65 7.66 21.30
CA ASP A 106 11.61 7.33 22.36
C ASP A 106 10.99 7.36 23.76
N LYS A 107 9.79 7.96 23.92
CA LYS A 107 9.03 7.92 25.18
C LYS A 107 8.35 6.58 25.43
N TYR A 108 8.20 5.76 24.39
CA TYR A 108 7.53 4.47 24.48
C TYR A 108 8.59 3.37 24.63
N LYS A 109 8.37 2.46 25.60
CA LYS A 109 9.22 1.25 25.72
C LYS A 109 9.17 0.49 24.40
N LYS A 110 10.28 -0.17 24.02
CA LYS A 110 10.46 -0.89 22.74
C LYS A 110 9.31 -1.88 22.40
N ASP A 111 8.55 -2.31 23.39
CA ASP A 111 7.49 -3.32 23.23
C ASP A 111 6.06 -2.72 23.26
N LYS A 112 5.94 -1.39 23.32
CA LYS A 112 4.63 -0.70 23.31
C LYS A 112 4.32 -0.10 21.95
N LEU A 113 3.13 -0.43 21.44
CA LEU A 113 2.56 0.22 20.26
C LEU A 113 2.02 1.60 20.64
N MET A 114 2.41 2.62 19.88
CA MET A 114 1.88 3.97 20.00
C MET A 114 0.57 4.08 19.23
N ARG A 115 -0.51 4.51 19.88
CA ARG A 115 -1.77 4.78 19.17
C ARG A 115 -1.71 6.17 18.54
N LEU A 116 -1.79 6.24 17.22
CA LEU A 116 -1.72 7.51 16.49
C LEU A 116 -3.10 8.10 16.25
N ALA A 117 -4.03 7.27 15.75
CA ALA A 117 -5.38 7.71 15.38
C ALA A 117 -6.36 6.55 15.46
N GLU A 118 -7.64 6.89 15.64
CA GLU A 118 -8.75 5.94 15.59
C GLU A 118 -9.84 6.56 14.71
N LYS A 119 -10.48 5.73 13.87
CA LYS A 119 -11.60 6.14 13.03
C LYS A 119 -12.53 4.95 12.86
N GLU A 120 -13.76 5.08 13.34
CA GLU A 120 -14.75 3.98 13.31
C GLU A 120 -14.18 2.72 13.98
N ASP A 121 -14.10 1.61 13.25
CA ASP A 121 -13.51 0.33 13.68
C ASP A 121 -12.00 0.22 13.37
N LEU A 122 -11.41 1.23 12.73
CA LEU A 122 -10.00 1.27 12.36
C LEU A 122 -9.15 1.94 13.44
N MET A 123 -8.00 1.34 13.72
CA MET A 123 -6.97 1.89 14.59
C MET A 123 -5.63 1.95 13.88
N LEU A 124 -4.94 3.07 14.09
CA LEU A 124 -3.60 3.29 13.56
C LEU A 124 -2.57 3.21 14.67
N LEU A 125 -1.66 2.25 14.54
CA LEU A 125 -0.64 1.96 15.53
C LEU A 125 0.74 2.17 14.92
N TYR A 126 1.62 2.87 15.62
CA TYR A 126 3.04 2.91 15.30
C TYR A 126 3.77 1.89 16.16
N GLN A 127 4.46 0.96 15.50
CA GLN A 127 5.34 -0.01 16.13
C GLN A 127 6.78 0.50 16.02
N PRO A 128 7.46 0.77 17.17
CA PRO A 128 8.89 1.06 17.15
C PRO A 128 9.68 -0.20 16.79
N HIS A 129 11.00 -0.06 16.64
CA HIS A 129 11.87 -1.18 16.33
C HIS A 129 11.78 -2.25 17.44
N HIS A 130 11.38 -3.47 17.06
CA HIS A 130 11.15 -4.57 17.99
C HIS A 130 11.60 -5.89 17.34
N ASN A 131 12.45 -6.66 18.04
CA ASN A 131 12.96 -7.96 17.60
C ASN A 131 13.44 -8.00 16.14
N GLY A 132 14.29 -7.05 15.73
CA GLY A 132 14.81 -6.97 14.36
C GLY A 132 13.81 -6.44 13.33
N THR A 133 12.55 -6.22 13.71
CA THR A 133 11.53 -5.64 12.82
C THR A 133 11.69 -4.12 12.77
N TYR A 134 11.89 -3.57 11.56
CA TYR A 134 11.95 -2.13 11.37
C TYR A 134 10.64 -1.44 11.80
N PRO A 135 10.72 -0.17 12.24
CA PRO A 135 9.53 0.57 12.61
C PRO A 135 8.52 0.65 11.47
N HIS A 136 7.24 0.50 11.81
CA HIS A 136 6.16 0.50 10.84
C HIS A 136 4.87 1.05 11.44
N ILE A 137 4.02 1.59 10.57
CA ILE A 137 2.63 1.89 10.91
C ILE A 137 1.77 0.70 10.51
N LYS A 138 0.96 0.21 11.45
CA LYS A 138 -0.09 -0.76 11.22
C LYS A 138 -1.45 -0.07 11.15
N LEU A 139 -2.20 -0.40 10.11
CA LEU A 139 -3.64 -0.18 10.08
C LEU A 139 -4.32 -1.46 10.53
N CYS A 140 -5.04 -1.36 11.64
CA CYS A 140 -5.73 -2.50 12.24
C CYS A 140 -7.24 -2.29 12.26
N LYS A 141 -8.00 -3.37 12.09
CA LYS A 141 -9.44 -3.40 12.33
C LYS A 141 -9.72 -3.98 13.70
N ARG A 142 -10.65 -3.40 14.45
CA ARG A 142 -11.21 -4.05 15.65
C ARG A 142 -12.11 -5.19 15.20
N ASN A 143 -11.84 -6.38 15.74
CA ASN A 143 -12.74 -7.51 15.57
C ASN A 143 -13.88 -7.38 16.61
N GLU A 144 -15.14 -7.39 16.17
CA GLU A 144 -16.28 -7.28 17.08
C GLU A 144 -16.46 -8.52 17.96
N GLN A 145 -15.89 -9.66 17.55
CA GLN A 145 -16.06 -10.97 18.18
C GLN A 145 -14.89 -11.35 19.08
N SER A 146 -13.80 -10.57 19.11
CA SER A 146 -12.65 -10.85 19.97
C SER A 146 -11.92 -9.56 20.39
N CYS A 147 -11.04 -9.65 21.39
CA CYS A 147 -10.16 -8.55 21.77
C CYS A 147 -8.95 -8.37 20.83
N ILE A 148 -8.92 -9.08 19.70
CA ILE A 148 -7.80 -9.11 18.75
C ILE A 148 -7.98 -8.00 17.70
N LEU A 149 -6.85 -7.45 17.26
CA LEU A 149 -6.78 -6.48 16.19
C LEU A 149 -6.28 -7.15 14.91
N ASP A 150 -7.10 -7.12 13.86
CA ASP A 150 -6.76 -7.68 12.57
C ASP A 150 -5.88 -6.68 11.81
N ASN A 151 -4.63 -7.08 11.50
CA ASN A 151 -3.73 -6.25 10.72
C ASN A 151 -4.17 -6.23 9.25
N ILE A 152 -4.59 -5.07 8.76
CA ILE A 152 -5.05 -4.88 7.38
C ILE A 152 -3.87 -4.53 6.48
N GLU A 153 -3.05 -3.57 6.91
CA GLU A 153 -1.95 -3.02 6.13
C GLU A 153 -0.80 -2.65 7.07
N SER A 154 0.43 -2.77 6.57
CA SER A 154 1.62 -2.36 7.29
C SER A 154 2.56 -1.58 6.36
N TYR A 155 2.98 -0.42 6.81
CA TYR A 155 3.83 0.49 6.02
C TYR A 155 5.11 0.79 6.78
N TYR A 156 6.24 0.75 6.07
CA TYR A 156 7.53 1.13 6.62
C TYR A 156 7.53 2.57 7.15
N ALA A 157 8.06 2.78 8.34
CA ALA A 157 8.00 4.06 9.05
C ALA A 157 9.25 4.34 9.91
N ALA A 158 10.42 3.90 9.47
CA ALA A 158 11.66 4.10 10.24
C ALA A 158 12.20 5.54 10.14
N ASP A 159 11.93 6.22 9.02
CA ASP A 159 12.38 7.58 8.74
C ASP A 159 11.23 8.52 8.36
N GLU A 160 11.53 9.82 8.32
CA GLU A 160 10.55 10.89 8.08
C GLU A 160 9.84 10.72 6.72
N TYR A 161 10.55 10.25 5.70
CA TYR A 161 10.03 10.10 4.34
C TYR A 161 9.06 8.92 4.26
N GLY A 162 9.50 7.72 4.64
CA GLY A 162 8.64 6.53 4.62
C GLY A 162 7.39 6.71 5.48
N LEU A 163 7.55 7.31 6.66
CA LEU A 163 6.42 7.63 7.52
C LEU A 163 5.47 8.66 6.90
N SER A 164 5.98 9.72 6.27
CA SER A 164 5.12 10.71 5.60
C SER A 164 4.35 10.12 4.40
N GLU A 165 4.97 9.20 3.64
CA GLU A 165 4.33 8.48 2.54
C GLU A 165 3.22 7.57 3.07
N ALA A 166 3.47 6.82 4.16
CA ALA A 166 2.46 6.01 4.83
C ALA A 166 1.27 6.84 5.31
N LEU A 167 1.53 7.98 5.97
CA LEU A 167 0.47 8.90 6.40
C LEU A 167 -0.34 9.45 5.22
N ALA A 168 0.30 9.76 4.10
CA ALA A 168 -0.43 10.18 2.91
C ALA A 168 -1.37 9.08 2.39
N ILE A 169 -0.89 7.84 2.29
CA ILE A 169 -1.73 6.70 1.86
C ILE A 169 -2.92 6.56 2.80
N LEU A 170 -2.70 6.56 4.12
CA LEU A 170 -3.73 6.39 5.13
C LEU A 170 -4.76 7.53 5.10
N ALA A 171 -4.32 8.76 4.90
CA ALA A 171 -5.20 9.93 4.80
C ALA A 171 -6.08 9.86 3.55
N TYR A 172 -5.51 9.50 2.39
CA TYR A 172 -6.25 9.52 1.13
C TYR A 172 -7.09 8.25 0.89
N GLN A 173 -6.63 7.08 1.32
CA GLN A 173 -7.31 5.80 1.11
C GLN A 173 -8.35 5.50 2.19
N TYR A 174 -8.06 5.87 3.45
CA TYR A 174 -8.88 5.52 4.60
C TYR A 174 -9.49 6.76 5.29
N GLY A 175 -9.13 7.97 4.83
CA GLY A 175 -9.72 9.21 5.31
C GLY A 175 -9.33 9.56 6.74
N PHE A 176 -8.12 9.19 7.18
CA PHE A 176 -7.58 9.62 8.47
C PHE A 176 -7.20 11.11 8.43
N ASP A 177 -7.53 11.83 9.49
CA ASP A 177 -7.12 13.22 9.70
C ASP A 177 -5.96 13.27 10.70
N PHE A 178 -4.76 13.56 10.20
CA PHE A 178 -3.53 13.64 10.98
C PHE A 178 -3.22 15.04 11.51
N THR A 179 -4.15 15.99 11.44
CA THR A 179 -4.02 17.27 12.13
C THR A 179 -4.27 17.15 13.64
N LYS A 180 -4.96 16.08 14.06
CA LYS A 180 -5.39 15.83 15.45
C LYS A 180 -4.74 14.61 16.09
N ILE A 181 -3.50 14.26 15.71
CA ILE A 181 -2.84 13.09 16.30
C ILE A 181 -2.69 13.29 17.81
N LYS A 182 -3.10 12.29 18.57
CA LYS A 182 -2.89 12.20 20.02
C LYS A 182 -1.49 11.62 20.24
N ILE A 183 -0.46 12.49 20.26
CA ILE A 183 0.92 12.10 20.59
C ILE A 183 1.28 12.62 21.98
#